data_AF-A0A3D8WUM1-F1
#
_entry.id   AF-A0A3D8WUM1-F1
#
_cell.length_a   1.000
_cell.length_b   1.000
_cell.length_c   1.000
_cell.angle_alpha   90.00
_cell.angle_beta   90.00
_cell.angle_gamma   90.00
#
_symmetry.space_group_name_H-M   'P 1'
#
loop_
_entity.id
_entity.type
_entity.pdbx_description
1 polymer ?
#
loop_
_entity_poly.entity_id
_entity_poly.type
_entity_poly.pdbx_seq_one_letter_code
_entity_poly.pdbx_strand_id
1 'polypeptide(L)'
;MAKLKYLYDFDGELEIIEKEVLYLSPDMVLTQSYDGLIVDRILKRDDNGVVVEWCDIVDTHLFPEKVNGGIDLQAIKDMSTLDFFLHLANLGK
;
A
#
# COMPACT_ATOMS: atom_id res chain seq x y z
N MET A 1 -2.05 12.35 -2.79
CA MET A 1 -1.47 11.16 -2.17
C MET A 1 -0.45 11.55 -1.12
N ALA A 2 -0.40 10.80 -0.03
CA ALA A 2 0.64 10.94 0.97
C ALA A 2 1.78 9.97 0.65
N LYS A 3 2.96 10.27 1.19
CA LYS A 3 4.11 9.39 1.12
C LYS A 3 4.58 9.05 2.52
N LEU A 4 4.97 7.80 2.73
CA LEU A 4 5.57 7.33 3.98
C LEU A 4 6.90 6.66 3.69
N LYS A 5 7.85 6.90 4.60
CA LYS A 5 9.15 6.23 4.60
C LYS A 5 9.12 5.06 5.55
N TYR A 6 9.57 3.91 5.10
CA TYR A 6 9.63 2.66 5.84
C TYR A 6 11.07 2.20 5.95
N LEU A 7 11.48 1.77 7.13
CA LEU A 7 12.80 1.19 7.37
C LEU A 7 12.73 -0.34 7.19
N TYR A 8 13.12 -0.83 6.04
CA TYR A 8 13.19 -2.26 5.74
C TYR A 8 14.49 -2.88 6.22
N ASP A 9 14.42 -4.14 6.65
CA ASP A 9 15.57 -4.99 6.94
C ASP A 9 15.66 -6.06 5.84
N PHE A 10 16.69 -5.94 4.99
CA PHE A 10 17.02 -6.88 3.94
C PHE A 10 18.24 -7.70 4.36
N ASP A 11 17.99 -8.85 5.01
CA ASP A 11 19.05 -9.77 5.46
C ASP A 11 20.15 -9.09 6.31
N GLY A 12 19.76 -8.14 7.16
CA GLY A 12 20.64 -7.37 8.04
C GLY A 12 21.07 -6.01 7.47
N GLU A 13 20.74 -5.70 6.22
CA GLU A 13 20.95 -4.38 5.64
C GLU A 13 19.69 -3.52 5.78
N LEU A 14 19.81 -2.41 6.50
CA LEU A 14 18.71 -1.48 6.72
C LEU A 14 18.62 -0.47 5.57
N GLU A 15 17.45 -0.41 4.93
CA GLU A 15 17.17 0.54 3.84
C GLU A 15 15.87 1.31 4.08
N ILE A 16 15.85 2.60 3.72
CA ILE A 16 14.64 3.41 3.78
C ILE A 16 13.97 3.43 2.41
N ILE A 17 12.76 2.90 2.35
CA ILE A 17 11.91 2.89 1.15
C ILE A 17 10.78 3.89 1.31
N GLU A 18 10.57 4.74 0.31
CA GLU A 18 9.43 5.65 0.24
C GLU A 18 8.29 5.01 -0.55
N LYS A 19 7.10 4.94 0.05
CA LYS A 19 5.89 4.40 -0.55
C LYS A 19 4.80 5.46 -0.65
N GLU A 20 4.03 5.40 -1.72
CA GLU A 20 2.77 6.13 -1.81
C GLU A 20 1.69 5.40 -1.01
N VAL A 21 0.92 6.16 -0.23
CA VAL A 21 -0.05 5.59 0.71
C VAL A 21 -1.39 6.29 0.65
N LEU A 22 -2.43 5.51 0.93
CA LEU A 22 -3.77 5.99 1.25
C LEU A 22 -4.08 5.69 2.72
N TYR A 23 -4.33 6.73 3.53
CA TYR A 23 -4.72 6.55 4.92
C TYR A 23 -6.16 6.03 5.04
N LEU A 24 -6.30 4.89 5.70
CA LEU A 24 -7.60 4.31 6.09
C LEU A 24 -7.98 4.73 7.51
N SER A 25 -6.98 4.87 8.39
CA SER A 25 -7.07 5.39 9.75
C SER A 25 -5.74 6.09 10.13
N PRO A 26 -5.59 6.66 11.35
CA PRO A 26 -4.31 7.22 11.78
C PRO A 26 -3.14 6.22 11.82
N ASP A 27 -3.44 4.93 12.03
CA ASP A 27 -2.47 3.84 12.17
C ASP A 27 -2.54 2.81 11.02
N MET A 28 -3.48 2.93 10.07
CA MET A 28 -3.61 2.00 8.96
C MET A 28 -3.54 2.70 7.61
N VAL A 29 -2.75 2.12 6.72
CA VAL A 29 -2.57 2.62 5.36
C VAL A 29 -2.72 1.51 4.35
N LEU A 30 -3.26 1.85 3.19
CA LEU A 30 -3.24 1.01 2.01
C LEU A 30 -2.04 1.42 1.16
N THR A 31 -1.17 0.46 0.87
CA THR A 31 -0.04 0.59 -0.05
C THR A 31 -0.23 -0.32 -1.24
N GLN A 32 0.50 -0.01 -2.30
CA GLN A 32 0.66 -0.88 -3.44
C GLN A 32 1.98 -1.65 -3.30
N SER A 33 1.92 -2.98 -3.41
CA SER A 33 3.08 -3.86 -3.51
C SER A 33 3.39 -4.20 -4.96
N TYR A 34 4.35 -5.09 -5.21
CA TYR A 34 4.63 -5.61 -6.55
C TYR A 34 3.47 -6.44 -7.12
N ASP A 35 2.77 -7.17 -6.26
CA ASP A 35 1.78 -8.20 -6.61
C ASP A 35 0.33 -7.89 -6.16
N GLY A 36 0.12 -6.72 -5.56
CA GLY A 36 -1.20 -6.14 -5.41
C GLY A 36 -1.26 -5.04 -4.36
N LEU A 37 -2.24 -5.13 -3.46
CA LEU A 37 -2.49 -4.12 -2.43
C LEU A 37 -2.27 -4.70 -1.04
N ILE A 38 -1.57 -3.94 -0.19
CA ILE A 38 -1.29 -4.31 1.19
C ILE A 38 -1.90 -3.27 2.13
N VAL A 39 -2.60 -3.74 3.16
CA VAL A 39 -2.98 -2.90 4.29
C VAL A 39 -1.95 -3.07 5.39
N ASP A 40 -1.15 -2.02 5.61
CA ASP A 40 -0.20 -1.97 6.70
C ASP A 40 -0.86 -1.37 7.93
N ARG A 41 -0.59 -1.96 9.10
CA ARG A 41 -0.78 -1.29 10.38
C ARG A 41 0.56 -0.80 10.90
N ILE A 42 0.65 0.51 11.09
CA ILE A 42 1.82 1.21 11.62
C ILE A 42 1.78 1.12 13.14
N LEU A 43 2.78 0.45 13.72
CA LEU A 43 2.91 0.27 15.16
C LEU A 43 3.77 1.37 15.78
N LYS A 44 4.80 1.79 15.05
CA LYS A 44 5.77 2.78 15.55
C LYS A 44 6.39 3.60 14.43
N ARG A 45 6.60 4.88 14.73
CA ARG A 45 7.43 5.80 13.95
C ARG A 45 8.59 6.29 14.80
N ASP A 46 9.73 6.55 14.18
CA ASP A 46 10.85 7.24 14.83
C ASP A 46 10.61 8.75 14.95
N ASP A 47 11.56 9.47 15.54
CA ASP A 47 11.49 10.93 15.73
C ASP A 47 11.47 11.72 14.41
N ASN A 48 11.87 11.09 13.30
CA ASN A 48 11.85 11.67 11.95
C ASN A 48 10.57 11.31 11.18
N GLY A 49 9.65 10.55 11.79
CA GLY A 49 8.42 10.09 11.16
C GLY A 49 8.58 8.87 10.25
N VAL A 50 9.74 8.21 10.25
CA VAL A 50 9.98 6.95 9.52
C VAL A 50 9.26 5.82 10.23
N VAL A 51 8.50 5.02 9.49
CA VAL A 51 7.85 3.81 9.97
C VAL A 51 8.93 2.76 10.22
N VAL A 52 9.13 2.38 11.48
CA VAL A 52 10.18 1.44 11.91
C VAL A 52 9.63 0.12 12.45
N GLU A 53 8.36 0.10 12.85
CA GLU A 53 7.65 -1.13 13.21
C GLU A 53 6.24 -1.07 12.60
N TRP A 54 5.89 -2.09 11.82
CA TRP A 54 4.58 -2.26 11.21
C TRP A 54 4.30 -3.75 10.99
N CYS A 55 3.05 -4.07 10.65
CA CYS A 55 2.69 -5.40 10.20
C CYS A 55 1.62 -5.36 9.11
N ASP A 56 1.64 -6.35 8.24
CA ASP A 56 0.67 -6.50 7.16
C ASP A 56 -0.59 -7.14 7.75
N ILE A 57 -1.73 -6.45 7.63
CA ILE A 57 -3.03 -6.93 8.13
C ILE A 57 -3.78 -7.67 7.03
N VAL A 58 -3.64 -7.17 5.80
CA VAL A 58 -4.22 -7.77 4.60
C VAL A 58 -3.16 -7.67 3.51
N ASP A 59 -2.89 -8.79 2.86
CA ASP A 59 -2.09 -8.84 1.64
C ASP A 59 -2.96 -9.44 0.52
N THR A 60 -3.02 -8.75 -0.61
CA THR A 60 -3.76 -9.20 -1.78
C THR A 60 -2.83 -9.47 -2.94
N HIS A 61 -2.41 -10.72 -3.09
CA HIS A 61 -1.71 -11.20 -4.30
C HIS A 61 -2.70 -11.51 -5.42
N LEU A 62 -3.54 -10.54 -5.78
CA LEU A 62 -4.72 -10.75 -6.62
C LEU A 62 -4.52 -10.32 -8.07
N PHE A 63 -3.45 -9.57 -8.39
CA PHE A 63 -3.36 -8.85 -9.66
C PHE A 63 -2.07 -9.15 -10.44
N PRO A 64 -2.16 -9.44 -11.75
CA PRO A 64 -0.99 -9.38 -12.63
C PRO A 64 -0.36 -7.98 -12.60
N GLU A 65 0.96 -7.88 -12.80
CA GLU A 65 1.72 -6.63 -12.79
C GLU A 65 1.06 -5.50 -13.62
N LYS A 66 0.52 -5.83 -14.81
CA LYS A 66 -0.21 -4.89 -15.68
C LYS A 66 -1.44 -4.28 -15.00
N VAL A 67 -2.20 -5.09 -14.26
CA VAL A 67 -3.40 -4.62 -13.54
C VAL A 67 -2.96 -3.81 -12.34
N ASN A 68 -1.98 -4.33 -11.59
CA ASN A 68 -1.47 -3.66 -10.41
C ASN A 68 -0.96 -2.26 -10.75
N GLY A 69 0.01 -2.12 -11.67
CA GLY A 69 0.57 -0.83 -12.07
C GLY A 69 -0.42 0.19 -12.67
N GLY A 70 -1.66 -0.22 -12.97
CA GLY A 70 -2.75 0.66 -13.40
C GLY A 70 -3.68 1.14 -12.27
N ILE A 71 -3.52 0.65 -11.04
CA ILE A 71 -4.36 1.03 -9.90
C ILE A 71 -3.92 2.40 -9.40
N ASP A 72 -4.83 3.37 -9.46
CA ASP A 72 -4.70 4.65 -8.76
C ASP A 72 -5.32 4.54 -7.37
N LEU A 73 -4.49 4.55 -6.32
CA LEU A 73 -4.92 4.48 -4.92
C LEU A 73 -5.88 5.64 -4.55
N GLN A 74 -5.75 6.80 -5.20
CA GLN A 74 -6.63 7.93 -4.93
C GLN A 74 -8.02 7.71 -5.54
N ALA A 75 -8.08 7.10 -6.73
CA ALA A 75 -9.33 6.80 -7.41
C ALA A 75 -10.18 5.79 -6.63
N ILE A 76 -9.55 4.77 -6.02
CA ILE A 76 -10.26 3.71 -5.30
C ILE A 76 -10.83 4.15 -3.95
N LYS A 77 -10.33 5.24 -3.35
CA LYS A 77 -10.75 5.71 -2.03
C LYS A 77 -12.26 5.96 -1.94
N ASP A 78 -12.82 6.53 -3.00
CA ASP A 78 -14.23 6.96 -3.04
C ASP A 78 -15.11 5.97 -3.81
N MET A 79 -14.56 4.86 -4.29
CA MET A 79 -15.30 3.83 -5.02
C MET A 79 -16.13 2.98 -4.06
N SER A 80 -17.34 2.62 -4.49
CA SER A 80 -18.03 1.49 -3.87
C SER A 80 -17.26 0.19 -4.15
N THR A 81 -17.52 -0.86 -3.36
CA THR A 81 -16.93 -2.18 -3.61
C THR A 81 -17.22 -2.68 -5.04
N LEU A 82 -18.43 -2.42 -5.56
CA LEU A 82 -18.79 -2.79 -6.92
C LEU A 82 -17.97 -2.02 -7.96
N ASP A 83 -17.85 -0.70 -7.80
CA ASP A 83 -17.09 0.15 -8.73
C ASP A 83 -15.61 -0.21 -8.74
N PHE A 84 -15.06 -0.59 -7.58
CA PHE A 84 -13.68 -1.07 -7.46
C PHE A 84 -13.45 -2.34 -8.32
N PHE A 85 -14.30 -3.36 -8.18
CA PHE A 85 -14.15 -4.58 -9.00
C PHE A 85 -14.39 -4.33 -10.50
N LEU A 86 -15.30 -3.41 -10.85
CA LEU A 86 -15.50 -3.00 -12.25
C LEU A 86 -14.28 -2.25 -12.80
N HIS A 87 -13.66 -1.38 -12.01
CA HIS A 87 -12.42 -0.70 -12.37
C HIS A 87 -11.29 -1.71 -12.63
N LEU A 88 -11.09 -2.67 -11.72
CA LEU A 88 -10.11 -3.75 -11.89
C LEU A 88 -10.37 -4.58 -13.15
N ALA A 89 -11.62 -4.96 -13.40
CA ALA A 89 -11.99 -5.73 -14.59
C ALA A 89 -11.72 -4.97 -15.90
N ASN A 90 -11.70 -3.64 -15.89
CA ASN A 90 -11.35 -2.82 -17.05
C ASN A 90 -9.83 -2.63 -17.22
N LEU A 91 -9.06 -2.61 -16.13
CA LEU A 91 -7.58 -2.60 -16.20
C LEU A 91 -7.01 -3.91 -16.77
N GLY A 92 -7.71 -5.03 -16.55
CA GLY A 92 -7.32 -6.36 -17.05
C GLY A 92 -7.56 -6.61 -18.55
N LYS A 93 -8.23 -5.69 -19.25
CA LYS A 93 -8.42 -5.75 -20.71
C LYS A 93 -7.18 -5.28 -21.48
#